data_AF-H9GFP9-F1
#
_entry.id   AF-H9GFP9-F1
#
_cell.length_a   1.000
_cell.length_b   1.000
_cell.length_c   1.000
_cell.angle_alpha   90.00
_cell.angle_beta   90.00
_cell.angle_gamma   90.00
#
_symmetry.space_group_name_H-M   'P 1'
#
loop_
_entity.id
_entity.type
_entity.pdbx_description
1 polymer ?
#
loop_
_entity_poly.entity_id
_entity_poly.type
_entity_poly.pdbx_seq_one_letter_code
_entity_poly.pdbx_strand_id
1 'polypeptide(L)'
;MSLDSLFQQILLTEQKAGEKRRFLHQVKQKITLGYEKAKTLREQLDEAKTKLEEEVQLLSEKFFNLELLKKKEESLEKQKDELLCQRSILLETFMDIKRKNAMQDEKFLKELADFNNEYALTSNRELLIKNRAKAEICELEKKENVLRNEIESMEHKNAQLKMFQLQKNELKEDLFTLQKKLKDLESKIREAKHTTKCLEMEKIQISEKHQTDPECVR
;
A
#
# COMPACT_ATOMS: atom_id res chain seq x y z
N MET A 1 -6.70 -103.01 107.01
CA MET A 1 -6.61 -103.13 105.55
C MET A 1 -6.45 -104.60 105.24
N SER A 2 -7.35 -105.23 104.46
CA SER A 2 -7.09 -106.57 103.92
C SER A 2 -6.10 -106.48 102.77
N LEU A 3 -5.38 -107.58 102.53
CA LEU A 3 -4.40 -107.66 101.44
C LEU A 3 -5.07 -107.42 100.07
N ASP A 4 -6.28 -107.95 99.87
CA ASP A 4 -7.07 -107.80 98.65
C ASP A 4 -7.48 -106.35 98.37
N SER A 5 -7.85 -105.59 99.40
CA SER A 5 -8.21 -104.16 99.25
C SER A 5 -7.01 -103.33 98.81
N LEU A 6 -5.80 -103.66 99.27
CA LEU A 6 -4.57 -103.03 98.82
C LEU A 6 -4.26 -103.38 97.36
N PHE A 7 -4.36 -104.66 96.97
CA PHE A 7 -4.17 -105.08 95.58
C PHE A 7 -5.17 -104.43 94.61
N GLN A 8 -6.45 -104.35 94.99
CA GLN A 8 -7.47 -103.69 94.18
C GLN A 8 -7.20 -102.19 94.01
N GLN A 9 -6.73 -101.52 95.08
CA GLN A 9 -6.33 -100.11 95.01
C GLN A 9 -5.10 -99.90 94.11
N ILE A 10 -4.08 -100.76 94.22
CA ILE A 10 -2.89 -100.73 93.34
C ILE A 10 -3.33 -100.86 91.87
N LEU A 11 -4.17 -101.84 91.57
CA LEU A 11 -4.63 -102.13 90.20
C LEU A 11 -5.41 -100.96 89.58
N LEU A 12 -6.31 -100.33 90.35
CA LEU A 12 -7.02 -99.11 89.94
C LEU A 12 -6.06 -97.92 89.74
N THR A 13 -5.06 -97.74 90.61
CA THR A 13 -4.07 -96.67 90.45
C THR A 13 -3.17 -96.86 89.23
N GLU A 14 -2.78 -98.11 88.92
CA GLU A 14 -1.97 -98.42 87.74
C GLU A 14 -2.77 -98.24 86.44
N GLN A 15 -4.05 -98.65 86.41
CA GLN A 15 -4.94 -98.35 85.28
C GLN A 15 -5.05 -96.84 85.04
N LYS A 16 -5.32 -96.06 86.10
CA LYS A 16 -5.43 -94.59 86.03
C LYS A 16 -4.10 -93.93 85.63
N ALA A 17 -2.96 -94.48 86.05
CA ALA A 17 -1.64 -94.04 85.62
C ALA A 17 -1.35 -94.40 84.15
N GLY A 18 -1.83 -95.54 83.67
CA GLY A 18 -1.75 -95.95 82.25
C GLY A 18 -2.61 -95.08 81.33
N GLU A 19 -3.83 -94.73 81.75
CA GLU A 19 -4.71 -93.78 81.06
C GLU A 19 -4.10 -92.38 81.01
N LYS A 20 -3.58 -91.86 82.13
CA LYS A 20 -2.84 -90.58 82.15
C LYS A 20 -1.60 -90.60 81.25
N ARG A 21 -0.82 -91.69 81.22
CA ARG A 21 0.33 -91.84 80.32
C ARG A 21 -0.09 -91.78 78.85
N ARG A 22 -1.18 -92.47 78.47
CA ARG A 22 -1.75 -92.42 77.10
C ARG A 22 -2.23 -91.02 76.71
N PHE A 23 -2.98 -90.35 77.59
CA PHE A 23 -3.43 -88.97 77.36
C PHE A 23 -2.25 -87.99 77.22
N LEU A 24 -1.24 -88.09 78.09
CA LEU A 24 -0.03 -87.27 78.02
C LEU A 24 0.71 -87.47 76.67
N HIS A 25 0.78 -88.70 76.16
CA HIS A 25 1.34 -88.98 74.83
C HIS A 25 0.54 -88.31 73.71
N GLN A 26 -0.80 -88.40 73.73
CA GLN A 26 -1.65 -87.73 72.75
C GLN A 26 -1.49 -86.19 72.80
N VAL A 27 -1.41 -85.60 73.99
CA VAL A 27 -1.16 -84.17 74.17
C VAL A 27 0.22 -83.79 73.62
N LYS A 28 1.27 -84.56 73.92
CA LYS A 28 2.62 -84.34 73.34
C LYS A 28 2.59 -84.40 71.81
N GLN A 29 1.94 -85.39 71.20
CA GLN A 29 1.80 -85.52 69.75
C GLN A 29 1.05 -84.32 69.13
N LYS A 30 -0.01 -83.83 69.78
CA LYS A 30 -0.72 -82.63 69.33
C LYS A 30 0.13 -81.37 69.44
N ILE A 31 0.95 -81.25 70.48
CA ILE A 31 1.90 -80.13 70.67
C ILE A 31 3.00 -80.16 69.60
N THR A 32 3.62 -81.31 69.31
CA THR A 32 4.65 -81.41 68.27
C THR A 32 4.08 -81.09 66.90
N LEU A 33 2.93 -81.65 66.53
CA LEU A 33 2.24 -81.34 65.28
C LEU A 33 1.80 -79.86 65.18
N GLY A 34 1.43 -79.24 66.30
CA GLY A 34 1.15 -77.80 66.38
C GLY A 34 2.40 -76.96 66.16
N TYR A 35 3.54 -77.36 66.73
CA TYR A 35 4.82 -76.69 66.56
C TYR A 35 5.35 -76.80 65.11
N GLU A 36 5.25 -77.98 64.50
CA GLU A 36 5.59 -78.20 63.10
C GLU A 36 4.75 -77.33 62.15
N LYS A 37 3.43 -77.25 62.38
CA LYS A 37 2.54 -76.34 61.62
C LYS A 37 2.88 -74.87 61.84
N ALA A 38 3.23 -74.47 63.06
CA ALA A 38 3.64 -73.10 63.35
C ALA A 38 5.00 -72.76 62.70
N LYS A 39 5.90 -73.73 62.57
CA LYS A 39 7.19 -73.59 61.87
C LYS A 39 7.00 -73.43 60.37
N THR A 40 6.22 -74.31 59.73
CA THR A 40 5.98 -74.23 58.28
C THR A 40 5.21 -72.97 57.88
N LEU A 41 4.23 -72.53 58.68
CA LEU A 41 3.54 -71.25 58.46
C LEU A 41 4.49 -70.05 58.62
N ARG A 42 5.49 -70.12 59.50
CA ARG A 42 6.50 -69.06 59.65
C ARG A 42 7.43 -69.01 58.44
N GLU A 43 7.92 -70.16 57.98
CA GLU A 43 8.76 -70.27 56.78
C GLU A 43 8.03 -69.72 55.54
N GLN A 44 6.75 -70.07 55.36
CA GLN A 44 5.90 -69.53 54.29
C GLN A 44 5.67 -68.01 54.42
N LEU A 45 5.47 -67.50 55.64
CA LEU A 45 5.31 -66.07 55.90
C LEU A 45 6.59 -65.29 55.55
N ASP A 46 7.75 -65.83 55.90
CA ASP A 46 9.03 -65.16 55.63
C ASP A 46 9.38 -65.23 54.13
N GLU A 47 9.09 -66.33 53.42
CA GLU A 47 9.19 -66.41 51.95
C GLU A 47 8.22 -65.44 51.24
N ALA A 48 7.00 -65.27 51.78
CA ALA A 48 6.04 -64.30 51.24
C ALA A 48 6.49 -62.85 51.44
N LYS A 49 7.16 -62.53 52.56
CA LYS A 49 7.75 -61.20 52.80
C LYS A 49 8.88 -60.89 51.83
N THR A 50 9.82 -61.81 51.61
CA THR A 50 10.95 -61.55 50.69
C THR A 50 10.46 -61.29 49.27
N LYS A 51 9.48 -62.08 48.78
CA LYS A 51 8.84 -61.83 47.48
C LYS A 51 8.13 -60.48 47.41
N LEU A 52 7.43 -60.09 48.48
CA LEU A 52 6.78 -58.77 48.55
C LEU A 52 7.80 -57.62 48.55
N GLU A 53 8.93 -57.78 49.25
CA GLU A 53 10.02 -56.79 49.25
C GLU A 53 10.67 -56.66 47.87
N GLU A 54 10.91 -57.78 47.16
CA GLU A 54 11.38 -57.80 45.77
C GLU A 54 10.39 -57.11 44.81
N GLU A 55 9.09 -57.39 44.93
CA GLU A 55 8.05 -56.73 44.11
C GLU A 55 7.94 -55.23 44.40
N VAL A 56 8.04 -54.81 45.67
CA VAL A 56 8.04 -53.40 46.07
C VAL A 56 9.26 -52.66 45.52
N GLN A 57 10.46 -53.28 45.57
CA GLN A 57 11.67 -52.71 44.96
C GLN A 57 11.49 -52.55 43.45
N LEU A 58 11.07 -53.60 42.75
CA LEU A 58 10.81 -53.56 41.30
C LEU A 58 9.74 -52.53 40.90
N LEU A 59 8.70 -52.35 41.72
CA LEU A 59 7.67 -51.33 41.50
C LEU A 59 8.25 -49.91 41.68
N SER A 60 9.13 -49.71 42.67
CA SER A 60 9.80 -48.42 42.89
C SER A 60 10.72 -48.04 41.73
N GLU A 61 11.47 -49.00 41.19
CA GLU A 61 12.31 -48.80 40.00
C GLU A 61 11.47 -48.46 38.76
N LYS A 62 10.36 -49.18 38.54
CA LYS A 62 9.43 -48.89 37.44
C LYS A 62 8.84 -47.49 37.57
N PHE A 63 8.47 -47.07 38.77
CA PHE A 63 7.92 -45.74 39.02
C PHE A 63 8.96 -44.63 38.78
N PHE A 64 10.20 -44.82 39.25
CA PHE A 64 11.30 -43.89 38.99
C PHE A 64 11.61 -43.77 37.49
N ASN A 65 11.68 -44.90 36.77
CA ASN A 65 11.89 -44.91 35.33
C ASN A 65 10.74 -44.23 34.56
N LEU A 66 9.50 -44.41 34.98
CA LEU A 66 8.35 -43.72 34.39
C LEU A 66 8.46 -42.19 34.55
N GLU A 67 8.83 -41.70 35.73
CA GLU A 67 8.97 -40.26 35.97
C GLU A 67 10.17 -39.67 35.20
N LEU A 68 11.28 -40.41 35.10
CA LEU A 68 12.42 -40.04 34.24
C LEU A 68 12.03 -39.97 32.76
N LEU A 69 11.17 -40.88 32.27
CA LEU A 69 10.67 -40.86 30.89
C LEU A 69 9.77 -39.65 30.63
N LYS A 70 8.83 -39.32 31.53
CA LYS A 70 8.02 -38.10 31.41
C LYS A 70 8.89 -36.84 31.33
N LYS A 71 9.93 -36.73 32.15
CA LYS A 71 10.84 -35.57 32.12
C LYS A 71 11.63 -35.47 30.82
N LYS A 72 11.97 -36.60 30.18
CA LYS A 72 12.55 -36.62 28.84
C LYS A 72 11.54 -36.21 27.77
N GLU A 73 10.30 -36.71 27.85
CA GLU A 73 9.20 -36.35 26.94
C GLU A 73 8.86 -34.84 27.00
N GLU A 74 8.69 -34.29 28.21
CA GLU A 74 8.50 -32.84 28.44
C GLU A 74 9.64 -31.99 27.86
N SER A 75 10.88 -32.49 27.90
CA SER A 75 12.05 -31.80 27.35
C SER A 75 12.09 -31.88 25.81
N LEU A 76 11.76 -33.03 25.24
CA LEU A 76 11.71 -33.23 23.80
C LEU A 76 10.60 -32.44 23.13
N GLU A 77 9.42 -32.33 23.75
CA GLU A 77 8.31 -31.54 23.21
C GLU A 77 8.67 -30.04 23.20
N LYS A 78 9.33 -29.52 24.26
CA LYS A 78 9.87 -28.15 24.27
C LYS A 78 10.90 -27.91 23.15
N GLN A 79 11.85 -28.82 22.97
CA GLN A 79 12.85 -28.72 21.90
C GLN A 79 12.20 -28.75 20.51
N LYS A 80 11.17 -29.57 20.32
CA LYS A 80 10.38 -29.63 19.09
C LYS A 80 9.64 -28.33 18.83
N ASP A 81 9.01 -27.72 19.83
CA ASP A 81 8.34 -26.42 19.70
C ASP A 81 9.33 -25.30 19.39
N GLU A 82 10.49 -25.27 20.04
CA GLU A 82 11.59 -24.35 19.74
C GLU A 82 12.08 -24.49 18.29
N LEU A 83 12.31 -25.72 17.82
CA LEU A 83 12.72 -26.00 16.45
C LEU A 83 11.64 -25.63 15.41
N LEU A 84 10.36 -25.85 15.72
CA LEU A 84 9.25 -25.42 14.86
C LEU A 84 9.17 -23.90 14.76
N CYS A 85 9.36 -23.19 15.87
CA CYS A 85 9.43 -21.72 15.92
C CYS A 85 10.62 -21.19 15.08
N GLN A 86 11.82 -21.71 15.30
CA GLN A 86 13.03 -21.36 14.52
C GLN A 86 12.82 -21.62 13.03
N ARG A 87 12.25 -22.78 12.65
CA ARG A 87 11.92 -23.11 11.26
C ARG A 87 10.96 -22.09 10.63
N SER A 88 9.96 -21.63 11.39
CA SER A 88 9.00 -20.62 10.92
C SER A 88 9.69 -19.30 10.61
N ILE A 89 10.53 -18.80 11.54
CA ILE A 89 11.29 -17.56 11.38
C ILE A 89 12.27 -17.65 10.19
N LEU A 90 12.97 -18.78 10.05
CA LEU A 90 13.89 -19.03 8.92
C LEU A 90 13.15 -19.09 7.58
N LEU A 91 11.95 -19.66 7.53
CA LEU A 91 11.14 -19.71 6.31
C LEU A 91 10.63 -18.31 5.90
N GLU A 92 10.14 -17.53 6.86
CA GLU A 92 9.67 -16.16 6.63
C GLU A 92 10.80 -15.24 6.15
N THR A 93 11.94 -15.24 6.85
CA THR A 93 13.13 -14.47 6.46
C THR A 93 13.67 -14.90 5.09
N PHE A 94 13.68 -16.20 4.77
CA PHE A 94 14.04 -16.68 3.43
C PHE A 94 13.08 -16.17 2.34
N MET A 95 11.76 -16.21 2.58
CA MET A 95 10.77 -15.71 1.64
C MET A 95 10.91 -14.20 1.40
N ASP A 96 11.20 -13.44 2.46
CA ASP A 96 11.43 -12.00 2.37
C ASP A 96 12.72 -11.64 1.63
N ILE A 97 13.82 -12.37 1.87
CA ILE A 97 15.07 -12.20 1.10
C ILE A 97 14.82 -12.55 -0.37
N LYS A 98 14.15 -13.66 -0.66
CA LYS A 98 13.81 -14.07 -2.03
C LYS A 98 12.97 -13.01 -2.76
N ARG A 99 11.99 -12.40 -2.07
CA ARG A 99 11.18 -11.30 -2.61
C ARG A 99 12.03 -10.05 -2.90
N LYS A 100 12.89 -9.66 -1.95
CA LYS A 100 13.79 -8.50 -2.12
C LYS A 100 14.77 -8.68 -3.27
N ASN A 101 15.36 -9.88 -3.41
CA ASN A 101 16.25 -10.18 -4.54
C ASN A 101 15.50 -10.09 -5.87
N ALA A 102 14.32 -10.72 -6.00
CA ALA A 102 13.52 -10.62 -7.23
C ALA A 102 13.15 -9.16 -7.60
N MET A 103 12.82 -8.32 -6.60
CA MET A 103 12.59 -6.89 -6.82
C MET A 103 13.85 -6.13 -7.22
N GLN A 104 15.02 -6.51 -6.71
CA GLN A 104 16.31 -5.93 -7.11
C GLN A 104 16.71 -6.36 -8.52
N ASP A 105 16.50 -7.63 -8.88
CA ASP A 105 16.74 -8.16 -10.22
C ASP A 105 15.83 -7.47 -11.26
N GLU A 106 14.53 -7.33 -10.97
CA GLU A 106 13.58 -6.60 -11.82
C GLU A 106 13.97 -5.12 -11.96
N LYS A 107 14.33 -4.47 -10.84
CA LYS A 107 14.81 -3.09 -10.85
C LYS A 107 16.09 -2.93 -11.68
N PHE A 108 17.06 -3.83 -11.52
CA PHE A 108 18.33 -3.80 -12.26
C PHE A 108 18.10 -4.03 -13.75
N LEU A 109 17.26 -5.00 -14.14
CA LEU A 109 16.89 -5.22 -15.54
C LEU A 109 16.19 -4.01 -16.15
N LYS A 110 15.34 -3.32 -15.38
CA LYS A 110 14.71 -2.08 -15.81
C LYS A 110 15.72 -0.93 -15.97
N GLU A 111 16.57 -0.69 -14.97
CA GLU A 111 17.62 0.34 -15.03
C GLU A 111 18.58 0.08 -16.22
N LEU A 112 18.93 -1.18 -16.46
CA LEU A 112 19.73 -1.60 -17.62
C LEU A 112 19.00 -1.37 -18.95
N ALA A 113 17.70 -1.64 -19.02
CA ALA A 113 16.89 -1.37 -20.21
C ALA A 113 16.75 0.14 -20.46
N ASP A 114 16.46 0.92 -19.43
CA ASP A 114 16.33 2.39 -19.50
C ASP A 114 17.67 3.02 -19.94
N PHE A 115 18.80 2.61 -19.36
CA PHE A 115 20.14 3.02 -19.78
C PHE A 115 20.45 2.65 -21.24
N ASN A 116 20.17 1.40 -21.64
CA ASN A 116 20.37 0.95 -23.00
C ASN A 116 19.53 1.72 -24.03
N ASN A 117 18.32 2.14 -23.64
CA ASN A 117 17.43 2.98 -24.46
C ASN A 117 17.93 4.44 -24.52
N GLU A 118 18.36 5.03 -23.40
CA GLU A 118 18.87 6.39 -23.31
C GLU A 118 20.09 6.60 -24.21
N TYR A 119 21.05 5.66 -24.17
CA TYR A 119 22.27 5.71 -24.97
C TYR A 119 22.15 5.00 -26.34
N ALA A 120 20.98 4.41 -26.63
CA ALA A 120 20.67 3.64 -27.83
C ALA A 120 21.68 2.51 -28.15
N LEU A 121 22.10 1.79 -27.10
CA LEU A 121 23.14 0.75 -27.16
C LEU A 121 22.63 -0.57 -27.74
N THR A 122 21.33 -0.87 -27.59
CA THR A 122 20.73 -2.17 -27.95
C THR A 122 19.88 -2.16 -29.23
N SER A 123 19.64 -0.99 -29.84
CA SER A 123 18.87 -0.92 -31.10
C SER A 123 19.13 0.36 -31.89
N ASN A 124 19.52 0.19 -33.16
CA ASN A 124 19.47 1.16 -34.26
C ASN A 124 19.42 2.64 -33.84
N ARG A 125 20.48 3.11 -33.17
CA ARG A 125 20.73 4.52 -32.80
C ARG A 125 20.40 5.47 -33.95
N GLU A 126 20.80 5.09 -35.16
CA GLU A 126 20.58 5.83 -36.39
C GLU A 126 19.09 5.95 -36.78
N LEU A 127 18.28 4.91 -36.52
CA LEU A 127 16.83 4.90 -36.76
C LEU A 127 16.08 5.72 -35.71
N LEU A 128 16.52 5.70 -34.45
CA LEU A 128 15.99 6.56 -33.39
C LEU A 128 16.29 8.05 -33.65
N ILE A 129 17.54 8.38 -34.01
CA ILE A 129 17.94 9.74 -34.40
C ILE A 129 17.13 10.20 -35.63
N LYS A 130 17.02 9.36 -36.67
CA LYS A 130 16.24 9.63 -37.87
C LYS A 130 14.76 9.89 -37.58
N ASN A 131 14.15 9.10 -36.69
CA ASN A 131 12.75 9.29 -36.30
C ASN A 131 12.54 10.58 -35.49
N ARG A 132 13.45 10.91 -34.56
CA ARG A 132 13.40 12.17 -33.80
C ARG A 132 13.56 13.38 -34.71
N ALA A 133 14.57 13.38 -35.58
CA ALA A 133 14.80 14.44 -36.55
C ALA A 133 13.59 14.61 -37.50
N LYS A 134 12.99 13.51 -37.98
CA LYS A 134 11.80 13.55 -38.81
C LYS A 134 10.59 14.18 -38.09
N ALA A 135 10.37 13.84 -36.81
CA ALA A 135 9.30 14.45 -36.03
C ALA A 135 9.52 15.95 -35.82
N GLU A 136 10.75 16.35 -35.51
CA GLU A 136 11.13 17.76 -35.30
C GLU A 136 11.00 18.59 -36.59
N ILE A 137 11.43 18.04 -37.74
CA ILE A 137 11.22 18.65 -39.07
C ILE A 137 9.73 18.87 -39.34
N CYS A 138 8.88 17.86 -39.13
CA CYS A 138 7.44 18.02 -39.36
C CYS A 138 6.77 19.06 -38.44
N GLU A 139 7.26 19.26 -37.22
CA GLU A 139 6.77 20.34 -36.35
C GLU A 139 7.28 21.73 -36.77
N LEU A 140 8.48 21.82 -37.34
CA LEU A 140 9.00 23.06 -37.93
C LEU A 140 8.25 23.41 -39.22
N GLU A 141 8.00 22.46 -40.12
CA GLU A 141 7.22 22.63 -41.35
C GLU A 141 5.79 23.14 -41.05
N LYS A 142 5.14 22.63 -39.99
CA LYS A 142 3.83 23.15 -39.53
C LYS A 142 3.92 24.62 -39.12
N LYS A 143 4.92 24.98 -38.30
CA LYS A 143 5.13 26.36 -37.84
C LYS A 143 5.45 27.30 -39.00
N GLU A 144 6.28 26.87 -39.94
CA GLU A 144 6.62 27.64 -41.14
C GLU A 144 5.36 27.93 -41.99
N ASN A 145 4.52 26.93 -42.24
CA ASN A 145 3.27 27.12 -42.98
C ASN A 145 2.30 28.09 -42.27
N VAL A 146 2.20 28.04 -40.92
CA VAL A 146 1.39 29.00 -40.16
C VAL A 146 1.93 30.43 -40.31
N LEU A 147 3.24 30.62 -40.16
CA LEU A 147 3.89 31.93 -40.33
C LEU A 147 3.77 32.46 -41.75
N ARG A 148 3.88 31.59 -42.77
CA ARG A 148 3.70 31.98 -44.18
C ARG A 148 2.29 32.53 -44.44
N ASN A 149 1.26 31.81 -43.97
CA ASN A 149 -0.13 32.25 -44.08
C ASN A 149 -0.38 33.59 -43.34
N GLU A 150 0.28 33.81 -42.20
CA GLU A 150 0.19 35.06 -41.44
C GLU A 150 0.81 36.24 -42.20
N ILE A 151 2.01 36.03 -42.79
CA ILE A 151 2.71 37.00 -43.63
C ILE A 151 1.86 37.38 -44.85
N GLU A 152 1.33 36.39 -45.60
CA GLU A 152 0.46 36.63 -46.75
C GLU A 152 -0.79 37.46 -46.36
N SER A 153 -1.40 37.18 -45.20
CA SER A 153 -2.52 37.98 -44.66
C SER A 153 -2.09 39.42 -44.31
N MET A 154 -0.89 39.62 -43.76
CA MET A 154 -0.36 40.94 -43.45
C MET A 154 -0.04 41.73 -44.72
N GLU A 155 0.55 41.10 -45.74
CA GLU A 155 0.83 41.73 -47.04
C GLU A 155 -0.47 42.20 -47.72
N HIS A 156 -1.50 41.36 -47.72
CA HIS A 156 -2.81 41.74 -48.26
C HIS A 156 -3.44 42.93 -47.51
N LYS A 157 -3.40 42.92 -46.17
CA LYS A 157 -3.88 44.05 -45.34
C LYS A 157 -3.06 45.32 -45.57
N ASN A 158 -1.74 45.21 -45.76
CA ASN A 158 -0.86 46.33 -46.06
C ASN A 158 -1.15 46.93 -47.45
N ALA A 159 -1.44 46.11 -48.46
CA ALA A 159 -1.88 46.56 -49.77
C ALA A 159 -3.22 47.33 -49.69
N GLN A 160 -4.21 46.80 -48.95
CA GLN A 160 -5.47 47.51 -48.70
C GLN A 160 -5.23 48.85 -47.97
N LEU A 161 -4.37 48.87 -46.94
CA LEU A 161 -4.05 50.08 -46.19
C LEU A 161 -3.43 51.18 -47.08
N LYS A 162 -2.52 50.82 -47.98
CA LYS A 162 -1.94 51.75 -48.97
C LYS A 162 -3.01 52.32 -49.91
N MET A 163 -3.95 51.50 -50.37
CA MET A 163 -5.08 51.95 -51.20
C MET A 163 -5.98 52.94 -50.46
N PHE A 164 -6.34 52.66 -49.21
CA PHE A 164 -7.14 53.59 -48.40
C PHE A 164 -6.38 54.88 -48.07
N GLN A 165 -5.05 54.84 -47.92
CA GLN A 165 -4.23 56.05 -47.75
C GLN A 165 -4.24 56.93 -49.00
N LEU A 166 -4.21 56.34 -50.20
CA LEU A 166 -4.31 57.07 -51.46
C LEU A 166 -5.67 57.78 -51.58
N GLN A 167 -6.77 57.03 -51.43
CA GLN A 167 -8.15 57.57 -51.45
C GLN A 167 -8.37 58.67 -50.40
N LYS A 168 -7.78 58.52 -49.21
CA LYS A 168 -7.83 59.54 -48.14
C LYS A 168 -7.10 60.83 -48.54
N ASN A 169 -6.05 60.75 -49.36
CA ASN A 169 -5.33 61.92 -49.83
C ASN A 169 -6.08 62.59 -50.99
N GLU A 170 -6.60 61.83 -51.94
CA GLU A 170 -7.49 62.33 -53.02
C GLU A 170 -8.69 63.11 -52.42
N LEU A 171 -9.41 62.51 -51.46
CA LEU A 171 -10.54 63.18 -50.79
C LEU A 171 -10.15 64.45 -50.01
N LYS A 172 -8.91 64.56 -49.52
CA LYS A 172 -8.42 65.78 -48.88
C LYS A 172 -8.16 66.89 -49.89
N GLU A 173 -7.59 66.56 -51.06
CA GLU A 173 -7.36 67.52 -52.13
C GLU A 173 -8.70 68.03 -52.69
N ASP A 174 -9.66 67.13 -52.93
CA ASP A 174 -11.02 67.49 -53.33
C ASP A 174 -11.68 68.43 -52.32
N LEU A 175 -11.62 68.10 -51.02
CA LEU A 175 -12.17 68.92 -49.94
C LEU A 175 -11.49 70.31 -49.89
N PHE A 176 -10.19 70.39 -50.09
CA PHE A 176 -9.47 71.67 -50.17
C PHE A 176 -9.90 72.50 -51.40
N THR A 177 -10.12 71.86 -52.56
CA THR A 177 -10.63 72.56 -53.75
C THR A 177 -12.05 73.07 -53.56
N LEU A 178 -12.91 72.31 -52.86
CA LEU A 178 -14.27 72.71 -52.52
C LEU A 178 -14.29 73.87 -51.52
N GLN A 179 -13.44 73.84 -50.49
CA GLN A 179 -13.27 74.96 -49.56
C GLN A 179 -12.83 76.24 -50.27
N LYS A 180 -11.89 76.14 -51.23
CA LYS A 180 -11.49 77.30 -52.05
C LYS A 180 -12.66 77.83 -52.89
N LYS A 181 -13.36 76.95 -53.63
CA LYS A 181 -14.56 77.32 -54.41
C LYS A 181 -15.64 77.97 -53.55
N LEU A 182 -15.88 77.47 -52.33
CA LEU A 182 -16.82 78.06 -51.38
C LEU A 182 -16.40 79.49 -51.00
N LYS A 183 -15.13 79.70 -50.64
CA LYS A 183 -14.59 81.03 -50.28
C LYS A 183 -14.68 82.03 -51.45
N ASP A 184 -14.43 81.57 -52.67
CA ASP A 184 -14.55 82.38 -53.91
C ASP A 184 -16.02 82.71 -54.24
N LEU A 185 -16.98 81.83 -53.91
CA LEU A 185 -18.41 82.12 -54.01
C LEU A 185 -18.87 83.09 -52.91
N GLU A 186 -18.39 82.93 -51.69
CA GLU A 186 -18.68 83.85 -50.59
C GLU A 186 -18.16 85.28 -50.87
N SER A 187 -16.99 85.44 -51.50
CA SER A 187 -16.51 86.78 -51.90
C SER A 187 -17.41 87.39 -52.96
N LYS A 188 -17.78 86.64 -54.00
CA LYS A 188 -18.75 87.07 -55.02
C LYS A 188 -20.11 87.44 -54.42
N ILE A 189 -20.60 86.71 -53.41
CA ILE A 189 -21.84 87.05 -52.69
C ILE A 189 -21.68 88.35 -51.89
N ARG A 190 -20.52 88.60 -51.25
CA ARG A 190 -20.24 89.87 -50.57
C ARG A 190 -20.17 91.05 -51.56
N GLU A 191 -19.49 90.87 -52.69
CA GLU A 191 -19.39 91.85 -53.78
C GLU A 191 -20.77 92.17 -54.38
N ALA A 192 -21.57 91.15 -54.69
CA ALA A 192 -22.93 91.31 -55.20
C ALA A 192 -23.82 92.06 -54.19
N LYS A 193 -23.77 91.72 -52.90
CA LYS A 193 -24.48 92.46 -51.84
C LYS A 193 -24.05 93.92 -51.75
N HIS A 194 -22.76 94.22 -51.96
CA HIS A 194 -22.27 95.61 -51.97
C HIS A 194 -22.76 96.37 -53.21
N THR A 195 -22.68 95.77 -54.40
CA THR A 195 -23.17 96.42 -55.64
C THR A 195 -24.68 96.64 -55.60
N THR A 196 -25.47 95.68 -55.10
CA THR A 196 -26.92 95.88 -54.90
C THR A 196 -27.20 97.08 -53.99
N LYS A 197 -26.50 97.21 -52.85
CA LYS A 197 -26.66 98.37 -51.97
C LYS A 197 -26.28 99.70 -52.61
N CYS A 198 -25.21 99.74 -53.42
CA CYS A 198 -24.83 100.94 -54.16
C CYS A 198 -25.91 101.34 -55.18
N LEU A 199 -26.46 100.38 -55.92
CA LEU A 199 -27.55 100.61 -56.87
C LEU A 199 -28.86 101.02 -56.17
N GLU A 200 -29.15 100.51 -54.98
CA GLU A 200 -30.27 100.99 -54.15
C GLU A 200 -30.06 102.44 -53.70
N MET A 201 -28.85 102.82 -53.28
CA MET A 201 -28.51 104.21 -52.94
C MET A 201 -28.59 105.14 -54.16
N GLU A 202 -28.05 104.75 -55.32
CA GLU A 202 -28.18 105.53 -56.56
C GLU A 202 -29.65 105.68 -56.98
N LYS A 203 -30.46 104.63 -56.87
CA LYS A 203 -31.90 104.69 -57.14
C LYS A 203 -32.61 105.71 -56.24
N ILE A 204 -32.28 105.74 -54.94
CA ILE A 204 -32.80 106.76 -54.01
C ILE A 204 -32.35 108.15 -54.45
N GLN A 205 -31.05 108.33 -54.74
CA GLN A 205 -30.47 109.61 -55.14
C GLN A 205 -31.04 110.15 -56.48
N ILE A 206 -31.39 109.27 -57.41
CA ILE A 206 -32.09 109.61 -58.66
C ILE A 206 -33.54 110.04 -58.36
N SER A 207 -34.24 109.36 -57.44
CA SER A 207 -35.58 109.77 -57.02
C SER A 207 -35.61 111.10 -56.24
N GLU A 208 -34.53 111.42 -55.50
CA GLU A 208 -34.36 112.71 -54.81
C GLU A 208 -34.01 113.86 -55.76
N LYS A 209 -33.33 113.60 -56.89
CA LYS A 209 -33.03 114.62 -57.91
C LYS A 209 -34.29 115.29 -58.48
N HIS A 210 -35.43 114.59 -58.56
CA HIS A 210 -36.70 115.21 -58.94
C HIS A 210 -37.24 116.24 -57.92
N GLN A 211 -36.66 116.34 -56.72
CA GLN A 211 -37.03 117.34 -55.69
C GLN A 211 -36.01 118.48 -55.54
N THR A 212 -34.88 118.45 -56.26
CA THR A 212 -33.83 119.49 -56.16
C THR A 212 -33.29 119.98 -57.53
N ASP A 213 -33.97 119.66 -58.63
CA ASP A 213 -33.69 120.20 -59.96
C ASP A 213 -34.56 121.46 -60.24
N PRO A 214 -33.96 122.66 -60.46
CA PRO A 214 -34.71 123.90 -60.70
C PRO A 214 -35.56 123.95 -61.99
N GLU A 215 -35.44 122.99 -62.91
CA GLU A 215 -36.16 123.03 -64.20
C GLU A 215 -37.38 122.08 -64.31
N CYS A 216 -37.73 121.29 -63.27
CA CYS A 216 -38.75 120.23 -63.43
C CYS A 216 -39.88 120.14 -62.38
N VAL A 217 -40.13 121.20 -61.59
CA VAL A 217 -41.38 121.41 -60.81
C VAL A 217 -41.64 122.91 -60.68
N ARG A 218 -42.81 123.52 -60.94
CA ARG A 218 -44.09 123.06 -61.53
C ARG A 218 -44.79 121.88 -60.87
#